data_AF-R0EE09-F1
#
_entry.id   AF-R0EE09-F1
#
_cell.length_a   1.000
_cell.length_b   1.000
_cell.length_c   1.000
_cell.angle_alpha   90.00
_cell.angle_beta   90.00
_cell.angle_gamma   90.00
#
_symmetry.space_group_name_H-M   'P 1'
#
loop_
_entity.id
_entity.type
_entity.pdbx_description
1 polymer ?
#
loop_
_entity_poly.entity_id
_entity_poly.type
_entity_poly.pdbx_seq_one_letter_code
_entity_poly.pdbx_strand_id
1 'polypeptide(L)' 'MTVAIHREKRMKEWPRQWKINLIERHNPRWDDLYDQVMNWTPAPRQF' A
#
# COMPACT_ATOMS: atom_id res chain seq x y z
N MET A 1 -20.85 -20.95 -4.82
CA MET A 1 -20.23 -20.28 -3.66
C MET A 1 -18.69 -20.32 -3.63
N THR A 2 -18.00 -21.19 -4.38
CA THR A 2 -16.52 -21.30 -4.33
C THR A 2 -15.78 -20.48 -5.41
N VAL A 3 -16.47 -20.06 -6.47
CA VAL A 3 -15.84 -19.38 -7.64
C VAL A 3 -15.30 -17.99 -7.29
N ALA A 4 -15.99 -17.23 -6.43
CA ALA A 4 -15.56 -15.89 -5.99
C ALA A 4 -14.24 -15.92 -5.21
N ILE A 5 -14.12 -16.85 -4.25
CA ILE A 5 -12.91 -17.03 -3.42
C ILE A 5 -11.71 -17.46 -4.28
N HIS A 6 -11.90 -18.36 -5.24
CA HIS A 6 -10.83 -18.79 -6.14
C HIS A 6 -10.35 -17.65 -7.06
N ARG A 7 -11.26 -16.78 -7.52
CA ARG A 7 -10.90 -15.61 -8.33
C ARG A 7 -10.10 -14.60 -7.51
N GLU A 8 -10.53 -14.31 -6.29
CA GLU A 8 -9.78 -13.44 -5.39
C GLU A 8 -8.39 -13.97 -5.09
N LYS A 9 -8.26 -15.27 -4.80
CA LYS A 9 -6.96 -15.90 -4.53
C LYS A 9 -6.02 -15.79 -5.72
N ARG A 10 -6.49 -16.10 -6.94
CA ARG A 10 -5.68 -15.97 -8.17
C ARG A 10 -5.22 -14.53 -8.44
N MET A 11 -6.10 -13.55 -8.24
CA MET A 11 -5.75 -12.13 -8.39
C MET A 11 -4.79 -11.63 -7.30
N LYS A 12 -4.81 -12.25 -6.12
CA LYS A 12 -3.95 -11.88 -4.98
C LYS A 12 -2.59 -12.59 -5.00
N GLU A 13 -2.45 -13.74 -5.63
CA GLU A 13 -1.16 -14.46 -5.75
C GLU A 13 -0.17 -13.70 -6.63
N TRP A 14 -0.63 -13.17 -7.76
CA TRP A 14 0.18 -12.39 -8.68
C TRP A 14 -0.30 -10.95 -8.73
N PRO A 15 0.51 -9.93 -8.37
CA PRO A 15 1.96 -9.94 -8.12
C PRO A 15 2.29 -9.66 -6.64
N ARG A 16 1.84 -10.50 -5.69
CA ARG A 16 2.08 -10.22 -4.26
C ARG A 16 3.58 -10.08 -3.95
N GLN A 17 4.39 -11.00 -4.45
CA GLN A 17 5.84 -10.96 -4.23
C GLN A 17 6.48 -9.72 -4.85
N TRP A 18 6.02 -9.27 -6.01
CA TRP A 18 6.54 -8.03 -6.61
C TRP A 18 6.22 -6.80 -5.73
N LYS A 19 5.05 -6.76 -5.08
CA LYS A 19 4.65 -5.63 -4.23
C LYS A 19 5.50 -5.62 -2.97
N ILE A 20 5.71 -6.79 -2.38
CA ILE A 20 6.60 -6.98 -1.23
C ILE A 20 8.02 -6.52 -1.58
N ASN A 21 8.60 -7.03 -2.68
CA ASN A 21 9.94 -6.65 -3.11
C ASN A 21 10.06 -5.15 -3.43
N LEU A 22 9.00 -4.50 -3.92
CA LEU A 22 8.99 -3.06 -4.15
C LEU A 22 8.96 -2.29 -2.82
N ILE A 23 8.11 -2.70 -1.89
CA ILE A 23 8.01 -2.09 -0.56
C ILE A 23 9.33 -2.25 0.20
N GLU A 24 9.90 -3.46 0.26
CA GLU A 24 11.14 -3.73 0.99
C GLU A 24 12.35 -2.95 0.43
N ARG A 25 12.39 -2.70 -0.89
CA ARG A 25 13.44 -1.87 -1.49
C ARG A 25 13.44 -0.42 -1.00
N HIS A 26 12.28 0.11 -0.63
CA HIS A 26 12.13 1.51 -0.22
C HIS A 26 11.84 1.69 1.28
N ASN A 27 11.27 0.68 1.93
CA ASN A 27 10.91 0.64 3.34
C ASN A 27 11.31 -0.72 3.95
N PRO A 28 12.63 -1.02 4.07
CA PRO A 28 13.11 -2.31 4.57
C PRO A 28 12.75 -2.57 6.04
N ARG A 29 12.46 -1.50 6.80
CA ARG A 29 12.07 -1.56 8.21
C ARG A 29 10.56 -1.69 8.41
N TRP A 30 9.78 -1.61 7.33
CA TRP A 30 8.32 -1.58 7.40
C TRP A 30 7.81 -0.48 8.34
N ASP A 31 8.49 0.67 8.36
CA ASP A 31 8.09 1.82 9.17
C ASP A 31 6.70 2.32 8.72
N ASP A 32 5.85 2.74 9.65
CA ASP A 32 4.56 3.36 9.33
C ASP A 32 4.79 4.78 8.78
N LEU A 33 4.47 4.97 7.50
CA LEU A 33 4.67 6.23 6.79
C LEU A 33 3.39 7.09 6.74
N TYR A 34 2.28 6.64 7.33
CA TYR A 34 1.01 7.35 7.23
C TYR A 34 1.14 8.79 7.73
N ASP A 35 1.68 8.99 8.93
CA ASP A 35 1.85 10.34 9.49
C ASP A 35 2.80 11.19 8.66
N GLN A 36 3.82 10.60 8.04
CA GLN A 36 4.79 11.33 7.21
C GLN A 36 4.19 11.79 5.89
N VAL A 37 3.33 10.97 5.27
CA VAL A 37 2.69 11.26 3.98
C VAL A 37 1.43 12.12 4.18
N MET A 38 0.70 11.90 5.27
CA MET A 38 -0.62 12.46 5.52
C MET A 38 -0.60 13.75 6.34
N ASN A 39 0.57 14.26 6.78
CA ASN A 39 0.69 15.59 7.39
C ASN A 39 0.50 16.72 6.35
N TRP A 40 -0.58 16.61 5.56
CA TRP A 40 -1.10 17.62 4.68
C TRP A 40 -1.63 18.76 5.54
N THR A 41 -0.73 19.70 5.86
CA THR A 41 -1.13 21.00 6.35
C THR A 41 -1.59 21.80 5.13
N PRO A 42 -2.90 22.07 4.94
CA PRO A 42 -3.30 23.03 3.94
C PRO A 42 -2.59 24.34 4.27
N ALA A 43 -1.87 24.90 3.29
CA ALA A 43 -1.30 26.23 3.45
C ALA A 43 -2.43 27.17 3.94
N PRO A 44 -2.21 27.96 4.99
CA PRO A 44 -3.25 28.86 5.49
C PRO A 44 -3.74 29.70 4.32
N ARG A 45 -5.04 29.62 4.07
CA ARG A 45 -5.70 30.41 3.03
C ARG A 45 -5.43 31.87 3.39
N GLN A 46 -4.55 32.52 2.62
CA GLN A 46 -4.31 33.95 2.78
C GLN A 46 -5.64 34.63 2.42
N PHE A 47 -6.23 35.32 3.40
CA PHE A 47 -7.46 36.07 3.24
C PHE A 47 -7.24 37.27 2.33
#